data_AF-A0A8T7EKZ9-F1
#
_entry.id   AF-A0A8T7EKZ9-F1
#
_cell.length_a   1.000
_cell.length_b   1.000
_cell.length_c   1.000
_cell.angle_alpha   90.00
_cell.angle_beta   90.00
_cell.angle_gamma   90.00
#
_symmetry.space_group_name_H-M   'P 1'
#
loop_
_entity.id
_entity.type
_entity.pdbx_description
1 polymer ?
#
loop_
_entity_poly.entity_id
_entity_poly.type
_entity_poly.pdbx_seq_one_letter_code
_entity_poly.pdbx_strand_id
1 'polypeptide(L)'
;MLDLAKKAKGSLKTNLLQTVDDVNAWIGHMVNLGLHLDEFAENQLIVRDLKEVPTRISKVSQRIEIEKRNGADLVVAELQKQREQLEQQLTNLQAAVNNSKRAEIQLESALASLGTIYAQMSRLDTSEVDSGRMQRMRLEIQEEVNSLQDTIHAMEEVQQQALRLG
;
A
#
# COMPACT_ATOMS: atom_id res chain seq x y z
N MET A 1 -14.52 -23.56 -9.26
CA MET A 1 -15.14 -23.60 -7.91
C MET A 1 -16.65 -23.76 -7.93
N LEU A 2 -17.40 -22.91 -8.64
CA LEU A 2 -18.88 -22.99 -8.64
C LEU A 2 -19.40 -24.39 -9.03
N ASP A 3 -18.76 -25.08 -9.97
CA ASP A 3 -19.17 -26.44 -10.36
C ASP A 3 -18.77 -27.52 -9.33
N LEU A 4 -17.68 -27.32 -8.57
CA LEU A 4 -17.34 -28.18 -7.42
C LEU A 4 -18.36 -27.96 -6.29
N ALA A 5 -18.72 -26.72 -6.00
CA ALA A 5 -19.71 -26.36 -4.98
C ALA A 5 -21.12 -26.87 -5.35
N LYS A 6 -21.50 -26.89 -6.63
CA LYS A 6 -22.76 -27.48 -7.11
C LYS A 6 -22.82 -29.00 -6.89
N LYS A 7 -21.68 -29.69 -7.00
CA LYS A 7 -21.58 -31.15 -6.80
C LYS A 7 -21.42 -31.54 -5.32
N ALA A 8 -20.82 -30.67 -4.52
CA ALA A 8 -20.64 -30.87 -3.08
C ALA A 8 -21.97 -30.80 -2.29
N LYS A 9 -22.00 -31.44 -1.13
CA LYS A 9 -23.14 -31.44 -0.20
C LYS A 9 -22.70 -31.05 1.21
N GLY A 10 -23.65 -30.58 2.02
CA GLY A 10 -23.43 -30.25 3.43
C GLY A 10 -22.36 -29.19 3.64
N SER A 11 -21.53 -29.37 4.67
CA SER A 11 -20.48 -28.43 5.09
C SER A 11 -19.42 -28.16 4.01
N LEU A 12 -19.09 -29.14 3.17
CA LEU A 12 -18.14 -28.96 2.07
C LEU A 12 -18.64 -27.92 1.06
N LYS A 13 -19.95 -27.94 0.73
CA LYS A 13 -20.55 -26.95 -0.16
C LYS A 13 -20.48 -25.55 0.44
N THR A 14 -20.81 -25.40 1.73
CA THR A 14 -20.72 -24.12 2.43
C THR A 14 -19.28 -23.59 2.40
N ASN A 15 -18.29 -24.43 2.72
CA ASN A 15 -16.88 -24.03 2.71
C ASN A 15 -16.38 -23.61 1.32
N LEU A 16 -16.80 -24.31 0.26
CA LEU A 16 -16.45 -23.96 -1.11
C LEU A 16 -17.08 -22.64 -1.55
N LEU A 17 -18.33 -22.37 -1.16
CA LEU A 17 -18.98 -21.09 -1.45
C LEU A 17 -18.29 -19.95 -0.70
N GLN A 18 -17.98 -20.15 0.58
CA GLN A 18 -17.22 -19.16 1.35
C GLN A 18 -15.86 -18.88 0.71
N THR A 19 -15.15 -19.90 0.24
CA THR A 19 -13.85 -19.73 -0.44
C THR A 19 -13.99 -18.89 -1.72
N VAL A 20 -15.11 -19.02 -2.45
CA VAL A 20 -15.39 -18.16 -3.61
C VAL A 20 -15.57 -16.71 -3.18
N ASP A 21 -16.31 -16.48 -2.11
CA ASP A 21 -16.53 -15.13 -1.59
C ASP A 21 -15.22 -14.50 -1.09
N ASP A 22 -14.39 -15.28 -0.39
CA ASP A 22 -13.07 -14.86 0.10
C ASP A 22 -12.14 -14.47 -1.08
N VAL A 23 -12.12 -15.25 -2.17
CA VAL A 23 -11.35 -14.93 -3.39
C VAL A 23 -11.91 -13.71 -4.12
N ASN A 24 -13.22 -13.53 -4.17
CA ASN A 24 -13.83 -12.34 -4.78
C ASN A 24 -13.47 -11.06 -3.99
N ALA A 25 -13.51 -11.13 -2.65
CA ALA A 25 -13.08 -10.03 -1.79
C ALA A 25 -11.60 -9.70 -2.04
N TRP A 26 -10.75 -10.72 -2.10
CA TRP A 26 -9.33 -10.55 -2.41
C TRP A 26 -9.08 -9.84 -3.74
N ILE A 27 -9.76 -10.25 -4.81
CA ILE A 27 -9.70 -9.58 -6.13
C ILE A 27 -10.17 -8.13 -6.02
N GLY A 28 -11.25 -7.88 -5.26
CA GLY A 28 -11.72 -6.52 -4.98
C GLY A 28 -10.67 -5.64 -4.32
N HIS A 29 -9.95 -6.17 -3.32
CA HIS A 29 -8.85 -5.45 -2.65
C HIS A 29 -7.66 -5.20 -3.59
N MET A 30 -7.30 -6.15 -4.44
CA MET A 30 -6.24 -5.96 -5.45
C MET A 30 -6.60 -4.85 -6.44
N VAL A 31 -7.83 -4.82 -6.94
CA VAL A 31 -8.31 -3.75 -7.83
C VAL A 31 -8.28 -2.40 -7.12
N ASN A 32 -8.76 -2.34 -5.87
CA ASN A 32 -8.76 -1.11 -5.08
C ASN A 32 -7.32 -0.58 -4.85
N LEU A 33 -6.38 -1.47 -4.51
CA LEU A 33 -4.97 -1.10 -4.33
C LEU A 33 -4.36 -0.60 -5.65
N GLY A 34 -4.67 -1.25 -6.77
CA GLY A 34 -4.24 -0.80 -8.10
C GLY A 34 -4.72 0.62 -8.42
N LEU A 35 -5.98 0.94 -8.16
CA LEU A 35 -6.52 2.29 -8.37
C LEU A 35 -5.82 3.35 -7.51
N HIS A 36 -5.51 3.03 -6.24
CA HIS A 36 -4.75 3.95 -5.38
C HIS A 36 -3.31 4.15 -5.85
N LEU A 37 -2.67 3.10 -6.36
CA LEU A 37 -1.33 3.19 -6.95
C LEU A 37 -1.34 4.06 -8.21
N ASP A 38 -2.35 3.93 -9.06
CA ASP A 38 -2.52 4.75 -10.26
C ASP A 38 -2.72 6.23 -9.89
N GLU A 39 -3.62 6.53 -8.94
CA GLU A 39 -3.85 7.90 -8.45
C GLU A 39 -2.57 8.51 -7.86
N PHE A 40 -1.78 7.73 -7.13
CA PHE A 40 -0.50 8.17 -6.60
C PHE A 40 0.51 8.46 -7.71
N ALA A 41 0.61 7.58 -8.72
CA ALA A 41 1.54 7.72 -9.84
C ALA A 41 1.22 8.93 -10.72
N GLU A 42 -0.07 9.24 -10.90
CA GLU A 42 -0.53 10.40 -11.66
C GLU A 42 -0.38 11.73 -10.91
N ASN A 43 -0.10 11.70 -9.60
CA ASN A 43 0.05 12.89 -8.77
C ASN A 43 1.36 13.65 -9.08
N GLN A 44 1.28 14.55 -10.06
CA GLN A 44 2.40 15.40 -10.49
C GLN A 44 2.93 16.32 -9.37
N LEU A 45 2.13 16.61 -8.34
CA LEU A 45 2.55 17.47 -7.23
C LEU A 45 3.64 16.76 -6.40
N ILE A 46 3.48 15.48 -6.09
CA ILE A 46 4.47 14.71 -5.31
C ILE A 46 5.80 14.65 -6.06
N VAL A 47 5.76 14.33 -7.37
CA VAL A 47 6.95 14.26 -8.22
C VAL A 47 7.68 15.60 -8.30
N ARG A 48 6.92 16.69 -8.43
CA ARG A 48 7.48 18.05 -8.45
C ARG A 48 8.10 18.40 -7.10
N ASP A 49 7.36 18.21 -6.01
CA ASP A 49 7.78 18.65 -4.68
C ASP A 49 8.98 17.84 -4.18
N LEU A 50 9.10 16.54 -4.52
CA LEU A 50 10.30 15.74 -4.28
C LEU A 50 11.56 16.32 -4.93
N LYS A 51 11.43 17.00 -6.07
CA LYS A 51 12.56 17.68 -6.75
C LYS A 51 12.80 19.08 -6.19
N GLU A 52 11.74 19.81 -5.87
CA GLU A 52 11.83 21.21 -5.47
C GLU A 52 12.21 21.41 -4.00
N VAL A 53 11.65 20.61 -3.08
CA VAL A 53 11.84 20.77 -1.63
C VAL A 53 13.33 20.66 -1.24
N PRO A 54 14.13 19.69 -1.72
CA PRO A 54 15.57 19.65 -1.43
C PRO A 54 16.30 20.92 -1.87
N THR A 55 15.91 21.47 -3.03
CA THR A 55 16.49 22.73 -3.53
C THR A 55 16.12 23.91 -2.64
N ARG A 56 14.88 23.95 -2.13
CA ARG A 56 14.43 24.98 -1.18
C ARG A 56 15.17 24.87 0.15
N ILE A 57 15.36 23.67 0.69
CA ILE A 57 16.16 23.40 1.90
C ILE A 57 17.58 23.92 1.73
N SER A 58 18.21 23.63 0.60
CA SER A 58 19.57 24.10 0.28
C SER A 58 19.65 25.63 0.27
N LYS A 59 18.70 26.31 -0.38
CA LYS A 59 18.63 27.78 -0.42
C LYS A 59 18.42 28.40 0.96
N VAL A 60 17.50 27.86 1.76
CA VAL A 60 17.26 28.32 3.14
C VAL A 60 18.51 28.13 4.00
N SER A 61 19.19 26.98 3.86
CA SER A 61 20.42 26.69 4.60
C SER A 61 21.55 27.67 4.25
N GLN A 62 21.73 28.00 2.97
CA GLN A 62 22.69 29.03 2.55
C GLN A 62 22.35 30.40 3.14
N ARG A 63 21.06 30.76 3.16
CA ARG A 63 20.60 32.03 3.73
C ARG A 63 20.85 32.09 5.24
N ILE A 64 20.61 31.02 5.97
CA ILE A 64 20.95 30.91 7.40
C ILE A 64 22.42 31.26 7.64
N GLU A 65 23.34 30.71 6.84
CA GLU A 65 24.77 30.97 7.01
C GLU A 65 25.17 32.42 6.69
N ILE A 66 24.47 33.08 5.77
CA ILE A 66 24.66 34.51 5.47
C ILE A 66 24.16 35.35 6.65
N GLU A 67 22.94 35.13 7.12
CA GLU A 67 22.33 35.95 8.17
C GLU A 67 23.02 35.77 9.53
N LYS A 68 23.57 34.57 9.81
CA LYS A 68 24.45 34.35 10.97
C LYS A 68 25.68 35.25 10.94
N ARG A 69 26.34 35.39 9.79
CA ARG A 69 27.52 36.27 9.65
C ARG A 69 27.15 37.75 9.81
N ASN A 70 25.93 38.11 9.46
CA ASN A 70 25.40 39.46 9.61
C ASN A 70 24.91 39.78 11.04
N GLY A 71 24.91 38.80 11.95
CA GLY A 71 24.43 38.97 13.34
C GLY A 71 22.91 39.12 13.45
N ALA A 72 22.14 38.61 12.49
CA ALA A 72 20.68 38.74 12.45
C ALA A 72 19.98 37.54 13.12
N ASP A 73 20.16 37.37 14.43
CA ASP A 73 19.73 36.18 15.18
C ASP A 73 18.24 35.85 15.07
N LEU A 74 17.36 36.86 15.08
CA LEU A 74 15.91 36.66 14.92
C LEU A 74 15.55 36.10 13.53
N VAL A 75 16.25 36.56 12.48
CA VAL A 75 16.04 36.07 11.11
C VAL A 75 16.54 34.64 10.97
N VAL A 76 17.67 34.33 11.60
CA VAL A 76 18.23 32.96 11.65
C VAL A 76 17.24 32.00 12.30
N ALA A 77 16.65 32.37 13.43
CA ALA A 77 15.67 31.54 14.13
C ALA A 77 14.43 31.23 13.27
N GLU A 78 13.90 32.23 12.56
CA GLU A 78 12.77 32.01 11.66
C GLU A 78 13.13 31.12 10.45
N LEU A 79 14.30 31.34 9.84
CA LEU A 79 14.78 30.50 8.74
C LEU A 79 15.04 29.05 9.18
N GLN A 80 15.49 28.83 10.42
CA GLN A 80 15.65 27.49 10.98
C GLN A 80 14.31 26.75 11.09
N LYS A 81 13.29 27.42 11.63
CA LYS A 81 11.93 26.87 11.69
C LYS A 81 11.38 26.56 10.30
N GLN A 82 11.61 27.44 9.32
CA GLN A 82 11.23 27.19 7.93
C GLN A 82 11.96 25.96 7.36
N ARG A 83 13.25 25.80 7.65
CA ARG A 83 14.03 24.63 7.21
C ARG A 83 13.48 23.33 7.82
N GLU A 84 13.19 23.33 9.11
CA GLU A 84 12.61 22.17 9.80
C GLU A 84 11.28 21.74 9.18
N GLN A 85 10.42 22.69 8.82
CA GLN A 85 9.17 22.41 8.12
C GLN A 85 9.41 21.77 6.74
N LEU A 86 10.36 22.28 5.97
CA LEU A 86 10.73 21.73 4.67
C LEU A 86 11.36 20.32 4.80
N GLU A 87 12.18 20.10 5.82
CA GLU A 87 12.77 18.79 6.12
C GLU A 87 11.67 17.76 6.46
N GLN A 88 10.70 18.14 7.31
CA GLN A 88 9.55 17.29 7.62
C GLN A 88 8.69 17.00 6.37
N GLN A 89 8.47 18.01 5.52
CA GLN A 89 7.77 17.83 4.25
C GLN A 89 8.50 16.81 3.36
N LEU A 90 9.83 16.92 3.24
CA LEU A 90 10.64 15.98 2.46
C LEU A 90 10.54 14.55 3.00
N THR A 91 10.63 14.37 4.32
CA THR A 91 10.47 13.06 4.96
C THR A 91 9.10 12.44 4.63
N ASN A 92 8.03 13.23 4.68
CA ASN A 92 6.69 12.75 4.39
C ASN A 92 6.51 12.37 2.91
N LEU A 93 7.05 13.18 2.00
CA LEU A 93 7.07 12.87 0.57
C LEU A 93 7.83 11.57 0.27
N GLN A 94 8.98 11.36 0.91
CA GLN A 94 9.76 10.13 0.77
C GLN A 94 9.04 8.91 1.34
N ALA A 95 8.37 9.06 2.49
CA ALA A 95 7.53 8.01 3.07
C ALA A 95 6.41 7.61 2.11
N ALA A 96 5.76 8.59 1.46
CA ALA A 96 4.69 8.34 0.50
C ALA A 96 5.18 7.51 -0.71
N VAL A 97 6.33 7.86 -1.28
CA VAL A 97 6.95 7.08 -2.38
C VAL A 97 7.31 5.67 -1.94
N ASN A 98 7.91 5.52 -0.76
CA ASN A 98 8.29 4.21 -0.25
C ASN A 98 7.08 3.32 0.02
N ASN A 99 5.98 3.88 0.53
CA ASN A 99 4.75 3.15 0.77
C ASN A 99 4.08 2.72 -0.55
N SER A 100 4.03 3.62 -1.55
CA SER A 100 3.57 3.26 -2.90
C SER A 100 4.40 2.10 -3.47
N LYS A 101 5.73 2.13 -3.34
CA LYS A 101 6.56 1.03 -3.84
C LYS A 101 6.31 -0.29 -3.12
N ARG A 102 6.09 -0.25 -1.80
CA ARG A 102 5.73 -1.44 -1.01
C ARG A 102 4.37 -1.99 -1.44
N ALA A 103 3.40 -1.11 -1.69
CA ALA A 103 2.08 -1.50 -2.17
C ALA A 103 2.11 -2.17 -3.55
N GLU A 104 2.92 -1.67 -4.48
CA GLU A 104 3.15 -2.31 -5.78
C GLU A 104 3.70 -3.74 -5.60
N ILE A 105 4.71 -3.92 -4.75
CA ILE A 105 5.27 -5.25 -4.43
C ILE A 105 4.20 -6.17 -3.81
N GLN A 106 3.37 -5.64 -2.91
CA GLN A 106 2.31 -6.44 -2.27
C GLN A 106 1.24 -6.87 -3.29
N LEU A 107 0.89 -6.00 -4.24
CA LEU A 107 -0.04 -6.32 -5.32
C LEU A 107 0.51 -7.42 -6.24
N GLU A 108 1.79 -7.35 -6.60
CA GLU A 108 2.47 -8.40 -7.38
C GLU A 108 2.48 -9.75 -6.63
N SER A 109 2.79 -9.71 -5.32
CA SER A 109 2.77 -10.89 -4.46
C SER A 109 1.36 -11.51 -4.40
N ALA A 110 0.33 -10.69 -4.17
CA ALA A 110 -1.05 -11.14 -4.13
C ALA A 110 -1.48 -11.80 -5.45
N LEU A 111 -1.08 -11.23 -6.59
CA LEU A 111 -1.36 -11.82 -7.91
C LEU A 111 -0.71 -13.21 -8.07
N ALA A 112 0.54 -13.37 -7.63
CA ALA A 112 1.26 -14.64 -7.67
C ALA A 112 0.63 -15.69 -6.75
N SER A 113 0.25 -15.29 -5.53
CA SER A 113 -0.50 -16.14 -4.59
C SER A 113 -1.84 -16.58 -5.19
N LEU A 114 -2.57 -15.69 -5.88
CA LEU A 114 -3.85 -16.01 -6.51
C LEU A 114 -3.68 -17.08 -7.59
N GLY A 115 -2.65 -16.94 -8.43
CA GLY A 115 -2.32 -17.94 -9.45
C GLY A 115 -1.99 -19.31 -8.83
N THR A 116 -1.27 -19.32 -7.72
CA THR A 116 -0.93 -20.53 -6.97
C THR A 116 -2.18 -21.21 -6.40
N ILE A 117 -3.07 -20.46 -5.75
CA ILE A 117 -4.31 -20.97 -5.17
C ILE A 117 -5.25 -21.48 -6.25
N TYR A 118 -5.35 -20.78 -7.38
CA TYR A 118 -6.11 -21.26 -8.54
C TYR A 118 -5.58 -22.61 -9.06
N ALA A 119 -4.26 -22.75 -9.20
CA ALA A 119 -3.64 -24.01 -9.64
C ALA A 119 -3.81 -25.16 -8.64
N GLN A 120 -3.72 -24.87 -7.33
CA GLN A 120 -4.04 -25.85 -6.28
C GLN A 120 -5.51 -26.28 -6.35
N MET A 121 -6.43 -25.33 -6.54
CA MET A 121 -7.87 -25.58 -6.62
C MET A 121 -8.26 -26.36 -7.89
N SER A 122 -7.62 -26.09 -9.03
CA SER A 122 -7.86 -26.83 -10.28
C SER A 122 -7.50 -28.32 -10.16
N ARG A 123 -6.68 -28.69 -9.17
CA ARG A 123 -6.27 -30.08 -8.89
C ARG A 123 -7.15 -30.75 -7.83
N LEU A 124 -8.08 -30.02 -7.20
CA LEU A 124 -8.98 -30.59 -6.21
C LEU A 124 -10.08 -31.38 -6.91
N ASP A 125 -10.09 -32.71 -6.69
CA ASP A 125 -11.20 -33.58 -7.06
C ASP A 125 -12.19 -33.70 -5.89
N THR A 126 -13.48 -33.76 -6.22
CA THR A 126 -14.60 -33.81 -5.26
C THR A 126 -14.64 -35.07 -4.39
N SER A 127 -13.94 -36.13 -4.79
CA SER A 127 -13.87 -37.43 -4.10
C SER A 127 -12.84 -37.48 -2.97
N GLU A 128 -11.80 -36.63 -3.00
CA GLU A 128 -10.64 -36.68 -2.10
C GLU A 128 -10.42 -35.38 -1.32
N VAL A 129 -11.43 -34.51 -1.22
CA VAL A 129 -11.27 -33.23 -0.51
C VAL A 129 -11.07 -33.47 0.98
N ASP A 130 -9.80 -33.44 1.40
CA ASP A 130 -9.43 -33.36 2.81
C ASP A 130 -9.79 -31.96 3.36
N SER A 131 -10.66 -31.96 4.36
CA SER A 131 -11.04 -30.77 5.12
C SER A 131 -9.85 -29.94 5.60
N GLY A 132 -8.71 -30.58 5.93
CA GLY A 132 -7.50 -29.91 6.36
C GLY A 132 -6.82 -29.11 5.24
N ARG A 133 -6.81 -29.61 4.00
CA ARG A 133 -6.23 -28.90 2.85
C ARG A 133 -7.07 -27.68 2.48
N MET A 134 -8.39 -27.82 2.50
CA MET A 134 -9.31 -26.69 2.28
C MET A 134 -9.17 -25.62 3.37
N GLN A 135 -9.03 -26.05 4.63
CA GLN A 135 -8.87 -25.10 5.73
C GLN A 135 -7.58 -24.29 5.62
N ARG A 136 -6.45 -24.92 5.26
CA ARG A 136 -5.17 -24.21 5.04
C ARG A 136 -5.28 -23.18 3.92
N MET A 137 -5.84 -23.57 2.78
CA MET A 137 -6.04 -22.64 1.66
C MET A 137 -6.88 -21.42 2.07
N ARG A 138 -7.94 -21.62 2.86
CA ARG A 138 -8.75 -20.49 3.36
C ARG A 138 -7.97 -19.57 4.29
N LEU A 139 -7.13 -20.12 5.16
CA LEU A 139 -6.27 -19.31 6.03
C LEU A 139 -5.28 -18.49 5.20
N GLU A 140 -4.65 -19.09 4.19
CA GLU A 140 -3.76 -18.39 3.25
C GLU A 140 -4.48 -17.24 2.53
N ILE A 141 -5.70 -17.46 2.02
CA ILE A 141 -6.50 -16.39 1.37
C ILE A 141 -6.80 -15.27 2.36
N GLN A 142 -7.21 -15.60 3.59
CA GLN A 142 -7.57 -14.60 4.58
C GLN A 142 -6.35 -13.76 5.01
N GLU A 143 -5.18 -14.36 5.11
CA GLU A 143 -3.92 -13.66 5.39
C GLU A 143 -3.58 -12.67 4.27
N GLU A 144 -3.73 -13.06 3.00
CA GLU A 144 -3.50 -12.18 1.84
C GLU A 144 -4.51 -11.02 1.78
N VAL A 145 -5.79 -11.29 2.08
CA VAL A 145 -6.84 -10.26 2.16
C VAL A 145 -6.50 -9.22 3.24
N ASN A 146 -6.15 -9.68 4.44
CA ASN A 146 -5.82 -8.79 5.55
C ASN A 146 -4.56 -7.96 5.23
N SER A 147 -3.53 -8.59 4.65
CA SER A 147 -2.30 -7.90 4.28
C SER A 147 -2.51 -6.79 3.24
N LEU A 148 -3.39 -7.02 2.25
CA LEU A 148 -3.76 -5.99 1.28
C LEU A 148 -4.53 -4.84 1.94
N GLN A 149 -5.46 -5.15 2.84
CA GLN A 149 -6.22 -4.13 3.56
C GLN A 149 -5.31 -3.24 4.42
N ASP A 150 -4.36 -3.84 5.15
CA ASP A 150 -3.38 -3.10 5.93
C ASP A 150 -2.50 -2.21 5.05
N THR A 151 -2.14 -2.69 3.86
CA THR A 151 -1.36 -1.93 2.87
C THR A 151 -2.14 -0.72 2.35
N ILE A 152 -3.43 -0.89 2.03
CA ILE A 152 -4.31 0.21 1.61
C ILE A 152 -4.39 1.27 2.70
N HIS A 153 -4.67 0.88 3.96
CA HIS A 153 -4.73 1.83 5.07
C HIS A 153 -3.42 2.59 5.27
N ALA A 154 -2.27 1.91 5.19
CA ALA A 154 -0.96 2.56 5.31
C ALA A 154 -0.66 3.55 4.17
N MET A 155 -1.18 3.31 2.97
CA MET A 155 -1.10 4.28 1.87
C MET A 155 -1.99 5.50 2.14
N GLU A 156 -3.24 5.28 2.52
CA GLU A 156 -4.21 6.36 2.79
C GLU A 156 -3.71 7.30 3.91
N GLU A 157 -3.17 6.75 4.99
CA GLU A 157 -2.64 7.53 6.11
C GLU A 157 -1.51 8.48 5.68
N VAL A 158 -0.56 7.98 4.89
CA VAL A 158 0.59 8.79 4.44
C VAL A 158 0.17 9.81 3.39
N GLN A 159 -0.76 9.47 2.51
CA GLN A 159 -1.30 10.40 1.51
C GLN A 159 -2.06 11.55 2.18
N GLN A 160 -2.85 11.27 3.22
CA GLN A 160 -3.49 12.31 4.03
C GLN A 160 -2.48 13.21 4.75
N GLN A 161 -1.38 12.66 5.26
CA GLN A 161 -0.32 13.45 5.89
C GLN A 161 0.43 14.34 4.89
N ALA A 162 0.70 13.84 3.68
CA ALA A 162 1.34 14.61 2.63
C ALA A 162 0.46 15.77 2.15
N LEU A 163 -0.86 15.57 2.01
CA LEU A 163 -1.81 16.59 1.59
C LEU A 163 -2.04 17.70 2.63
N ARG A 164 -1.88 17.42 3.94
CA ARG A 164 -2.05 18.42 5.01
C ARG A 164 -0.92 19.45 5.10
N LEU A 165 0.19 19.21 4.40
CA LEU A 165 1.41 20.03 4.47
C LEU A 165 1.72 20.78 3.16
N GLY A 166 0.93 20.57 2.11
CA GLY A 166 0.96 21.33 0.86
C GLY A 166 -0.01 22.51 0.89
#